data_AF-L8TQA3-F1
#
_entry.id   AF-L8TQA3-F1
#
_cell.length_a   1.000
_cell.length_b   1.000
_cell.length_c   1.000
_cell.angle_alpha   90.00
_cell.angle_beta   90.00
_cell.angle_gamma   90.00
#
_symmetry.space_group_name_H-M   'P 1'
#
loop_
_entity.id
_entity.type
_entity.pdbx_description
1 polymer ?
#
loop_
_entity_poly.entity_id
_entity_poly.type
_entity_poly.pdbx_seq_one_letter_code
_entity_poly.pdbx_strand_id
1 'polypeptide(L)' 'MRLLQAGIDIATIALWLGHENIRTTQIYLHADLTLKQRALDRTAPPGSRPGRYHPPDELLAFLEGL' A
#
# COMPACT_ATOMS: atom_id res chain seq x y z
N MET A 1 5.24 -1.67 -8.09
CA MET A 1 5.81 -1.22 -9.38
C MET A 1 6.80 -0.09 -9.09
N ARG A 2 8.05 -0.14 -9.58
CA ARG A 2 9.10 0.84 -9.27
C ARG A 2 8.76 2.29 -9.67
N LEU A 3 8.06 2.50 -10.78
CA LEU A 3 7.65 3.84 -11.24
C LEU A 3 6.70 4.51 -10.24
N LEU A 4 5.68 3.78 -9.77
CA LEU A 4 4.74 4.28 -8.75
C LEU A 4 5.45 4.57 -7.42
N GLN A 5 6.40 3.71 -7.03
CA GLN A 5 7.21 3.90 -5.82
C GLN A 5 8.15 5.10 -5.92
N ALA A 6 8.63 5.43 -7.13
CA ALA A 6 9.40 6.63 -7.42
C ALA A 6 8.55 7.92 -7.47
N GLY A 7 7.24 7.83 -7.18
CA GLY A 7 6.35 8.98 -7.12
C GLY A 7 5.75 9.40 -8.47
N ILE A 8 5.89 8.58 -9.51
CA ILE A 8 5.29 8.85 -10.82
C ILE A 8 3.78 8.56 -10.73
N ASP A 9 2.98 9.53 -11.17
CA ASP A 9 1.53 9.43 -11.15
C ASP A 9 1.01 8.31 -12.06
N ILE A 10 -0.13 7.74 -11.68
CA ILE A 10 -0.71 6.58 -12.36
C ILE A 10 -1.23 6.92 -13.77
N ALA A 11 -1.63 8.16 -14.04
CA ALA A 11 -1.99 8.61 -15.38
C ALA A 11 -0.76 8.64 -16.30
N THR A 12 0.40 9.07 -15.78
CA THR A 12 1.67 9.05 -16.51
C THR A 12 2.12 7.63 -16.82
N ILE A 13 1.98 6.71 -15.85
CA ILE A 13 2.30 5.29 -16.06
C ILE A 13 1.37 4.68 -17.12
N ALA A 14 0.08 5.00 -17.10
CA ALA A 14 -0.86 4.54 -18.12
C ALA A 14 -0.47 5.01 -19.52
N LEU A 15 -0.09 6.28 -19.65
CA LEU A 15 0.36 6.84 -20.92
C LEU A 15 1.63 6.16 -21.44
N TRP A 16 2.65 5.97 -20.59
CA TRP A 16 3.92 5.35 -21.01
C TRP A 16 3.80 3.88 -21.36
N LEU A 17 2.87 3.16 -20.74
CA LEU A 17 2.60 1.75 -21.05
C LEU A 17 1.60 1.57 -22.21
N GLY A 18 1.07 2.67 -22.78
CA GLY A 18 0.11 2.62 -23.89
C GLY A 18 -1.28 2.14 -23.47
N HIS A 19 -1.66 2.29 -22.21
CA HIS A 19 -2.98 1.94 -21.72
C HIS A 19 -4.00 3.00 -22.18
N GLU A 20 -5.00 2.58 -22.95
CA GLU A 20 -6.08 3.46 -23.42
C GLU A 20 -6.95 4.04 -22.29
N ASN A 21 -6.96 3.38 -21.13
CA ASN A 21 -7.77 3.75 -19.98
C ASN A 21 -6.95 3.60 -18.70
N ILE A 22 -6.90 4.64 -17.88
CA ILE A 22 -6.17 4.65 -16.61
C ILE A 22 -6.59 3.52 -15.65
N ARG A 23 -7.83 3.03 -15.73
CA ARG A 23 -8.32 1.94 -14.87
C ARG A 23 -7.50 0.67 -14.99
N THR A 24 -6.95 0.37 -16.16
CA THR A 24 -6.17 -0.87 -16.38
C THR A 24 -4.81 -0.83 -15.68
N THR A 25 -4.31 0.36 -15.28
CA THR A 25 -3.12 0.50 -14.43
C THR A 25 -3.40 0.48 -12.93
N GLN A 26 -4.67 0.51 -12.49
CA GLN A 26 -5.02 0.51 -11.05
C GLN A 26 -4.55 -0.75 -10.32
N ILE A 27 -4.30 -1.85 -11.04
CA ILE A 27 -3.65 -3.04 -10.50
C ILE A 27 -2.32 -2.74 -9.80
N TYR A 28 -1.58 -1.72 -10.26
CA TYR A 28 -0.33 -1.29 -9.63
C TYR A 28 -0.54 -0.54 -8.31
N LEU A 29 -1.70 0.13 -8.16
CA LEU A 29 -2.07 0.82 -6.92
C LEU A 29 -2.41 -0.20 -5.82
N HIS A 30 -3.08 -1.29 -6.19
CA HIS A 30 -3.42 -2.34 -5.23
C HIS A 30 -2.18 -3.09 -4.69
N ALA A 31 -1.10 -3.12 -5.47
CA ALA A 31 0.15 -3.78 -5.10
C ALA A 31 1.02 -2.96 -4.12
N ASP A 32 0.76 -1.67 -3.94
CA ASP A 32 1.56 -0.81 -3.06
C ASP A 32 0.93 -0.70 -1.66
N LEU A 33 1.30 -1.63 -0.78
CA LEU A 33 0.88 -1.64 0.63
C LEU A 33 1.38 -0.41 1.39
N THR A 34 2.51 0.17 1.01
CA THR A 34 3.08 1.37 1.66
C THR A 34 2.25 2.61 1.34
N LEU A 35 1.76 2.74 0.11
CA LEU A 35 0.83 3.82 -0.26
C LEU A 35 -0.49 3.70 0.50
N LYS A 36 -1.04 2.48 0.64
CA LYS A 36 -2.25 2.23 1.44
C LYS A 36 -2.04 2.58 2.91
N GLN A 37 -0.91 2.19 3.50
CA GLN A 37 -0.58 2.54 4.88
C GLN A 37 -0.51 4.06 5.07
N ARG A 38 0.21 4.78 4.20
CA ARG A 38 0.30 6.25 4.26
C ARG A 38 -1.07 6.93 4.15
N ALA A 39 -2.00 6.38 3.38
CA ALA A 39 -3.35 6.92 3.29
C ALA A 39 -4.12 6.69 4.60
N LEU A 40 -4.02 5.50 5.20
CA LEU A 40 -4.65 5.18 6.48
C LEU A 40 -4.11 6.05 7.62
N ASP A 41 -2.79 6.26 7.68
CA ASP A 41 -2.14 7.09 8.70
C ASP A 41 -2.65 8.53 8.69
N ARG A 42 -2.99 9.08 7.52
CA ARG A 42 -3.57 10.44 7.39
C ARG A 42 -5.00 10.54 7.89
N THR A 43 -5.69 9.41 8.03
CA THR A 43 -7.08 9.33 8.49
C THR A 43 -7.22 8.84 9.92
N ALA A 44 -6.10 8.68 10.64
CA ALA A 44 -6.09 8.19 12.01
C ALA A 44 -6.86 9.15 12.95
N PRO A 45 -7.82 8.65 13.76
CA PRO A 45 -8.54 9.49 14.72
C PRO A 45 -7.60 10.15 15.74
N PRO A 46 -7.92 11.37 16.22
CA PRO A 46 -7.18 12.01 17.31
C PRO A 46 -7.20 11.10 18.55
N GLY A 47 -6.02 10.79 19.11
CA GLY A 47 -5.86 9.92 20.28
C GLY A 47 -5.68 8.43 19.98
N SER A 48 -5.79 8.00 18.71
CA SER A 48 -5.33 6.68 18.31
C SER A 48 -3.79 6.64 18.28
N ARG A 49 -3.18 5.50 18.64
CA ARG A 49 -1.74 5.28 18.42
C ARG A 49 -1.52 5.01 16.93
N PRO A 50 -0.89 5.93 16.18
CA PRO A 50 -0.57 5.66 14.78
C PRO A 50 0.52 4.59 14.70
N GLY A 51 0.43 3.71 13.71
CA GLY A 51 1.46 2.69 13.47
C GLY A 51 0.91 1.37 12.95
N ARG A 52 1.82 0.53 12.48
CA ARG A 52 1.50 -0.82 12.04
C ARG A 52 1.36 -1.72 13.26
N TYR A 53 0.37 -2.62 13.22
CA TYR A 53 0.23 -3.65 14.24
C TYR A 53 1.54 -4.47 14.32
N HIS A 54 2.08 -4.55 15.54
CA HIS A 54 3.16 -5.45 15.89
C HIS A 54 2.57 -6.60 16.71
N PRO A 55 2.55 -7.82 16.17
CA PRO A 55 2.06 -8.98 16.92
C PRO A 55 2.98 -9.28 18.12
N PRO A 56 2.42 -9.70 19.27
CA PRO A 56 3.21 -10.16 20.39
C PRO A 56 3.88 -11.50 20.08
N ASP A 57 5.01 -11.76 20.74
CA ASP A 57 5.82 -12.96 20.52
C ASP A 57 5.02 -14.26 20.71
N GLU A 58 4.08 -14.28 21.65
CA GLU A 58 3.20 -15.43 21.89
C GLU A 58 2.31 -15.76 20.68
N LEU A 59 1.81 -14.74 19.97
CA LEU A 59 1.00 -14.94 18.77
C LEU A 59 1.85 -15.45 17.61
N LEU A 60 3.07 -14.93 17.45
CA LEU A 60 4.01 -15.40 16.43
C LEU A 60 4.38 -16.87 16.67
N ALA A 61 4.72 -17.22 17.92
CA ALA A 61 5.08 -18.58 18.30
C ALA A 61 3.93 -19.58 18.05
N PHE A 62 2.68 -19.19 18.32
CA PHE A 62 1.51 -20.00 17.99
C PHE A 62 1.37 -20.24 16.47
N LEU A 63 1.55 -19.19 15.66
CA LEU A 63 1.41 -19.27 14.20
C LEU A 63 2.54 -20.07 13.52
N GLU A 64 3.76 -20.04 14.06
CA GLU A 64 4.88 -20.85 13.57
C GLU A 64 4.70 -22.35 13.84
N GLY A 65 3.86 -22.72 14.82
CA GLY A 65 3.55 -24.11 15.16
C GLY A 65 2.39 -24.73 14.39
N LEU A 66 1.78 -24.00 13.43
CA LEU A 66 0.65 -24.45 12.60
C LEU A 66 1.08 -25.16 11.31
#